data_AF-A0A849PNX4-F1
#
_entry.id   AF-A0A849PNX4-F1
#
_cell.length_a   1.000
_cell.length_b   1.000
_cell.length_c   1.000
_cell.angle_alpha   90.00
_cell.angle_beta   90.00
_cell.angle_gamma   90.00
#
_symmetry.space_group_name_H-M   'P 1'
#
loop_
_entity.id
_entity.type
_entity.pdbx_description
1 polymer ?
#
loop_
_entity_poly.entity_id
_entity_poly.type
_entity_poly.pdbx_seq_one_letter_code
_entity_poly.pdbx_strand_id
1 'polypeptide(L)'
;MNDPSHLARCAQLAMVLEVAAHPKPGNVDRDHDFPDTTFEHFLASAVGTYPVLEEAARSRHGAGALIHAAAEESLRWQRGGNTHFGAFVLLIPLLMAAGSDTPVSKIVLDTTSEDAVEFYRAFSIANVRIDSVPDFDLGESNSADRIREDGIKLFDLMKLSADHDLIANEWVSGFERTNWCADLITKKADTMSINDAIVCTFLQMLAETPDTFIRTKFGRDKSIEISE
;
A
#
# COMPACT_ATOMS: atom_id res chain seq x y z
N MET A 1 17.54 -10.36 -12.83
CA MET A 1 16.28 -10.26 -12.04
C MET A 1 16.20 -8.97 -11.25
N ASN A 2 17.32 -8.36 -10.82
CA ASN A 2 17.30 -7.11 -10.02
C ASN A 2 17.49 -5.84 -10.86
N ASP A 3 17.11 -5.86 -12.15
CA ASP A 3 17.12 -4.65 -12.97
C ASP A 3 16.01 -3.70 -12.45
N PRO A 4 16.33 -2.46 -12.03
CA PRO A 4 15.34 -1.56 -11.45
C PRO A 4 14.12 -1.32 -12.35
N SER A 5 14.34 -1.22 -13.66
CA SER A 5 13.27 -1.03 -14.63
C SER A 5 12.34 -2.25 -14.71
N HIS A 6 12.90 -3.46 -14.67
CA HIS A 6 12.11 -4.69 -14.59
C HIS A 6 11.28 -4.77 -13.31
N LEU A 7 11.88 -4.50 -12.15
CA LEU A 7 11.18 -4.51 -10.85
C LEU A 7 10.03 -3.51 -10.81
N ALA A 8 10.25 -2.30 -11.33
CA ALA A 8 9.21 -1.27 -11.44
C ALA A 8 8.05 -1.69 -12.35
N ARG A 9 8.33 -2.32 -13.50
CA ARG A 9 7.29 -2.87 -14.37
C ARG A 9 6.49 -3.98 -13.68
N CYS A 10 7.13 -4.82 -12.88
CA CYS A 10 6.42 -5.84 -12.10
C CYS A 10 5.46 -5.21 -11.08
N ALA A 11 5.92 -4.20 -10.33
CA ALA A 11 5.09 -3.48 -9.36
C ALA A 11 3.93 -2.74 -10.04
N GLN A 12 4.20 -2.03 -11.14
CA GLN A 12 3.16 -1.36 -11.93
C GLN A 12 2.13 -2.37 -12.47
N LEU A 13 2.59 -3.50 -13.01
CA LEU A 13 1.69 -4.53 -13.52
C LEU A 13 0.82 -5.11 -12.40
N ALA A 14 1.37 -5.32 -11.21
CA ALA A 14 0.62 -5.77 -10.05
C ALA A 14 -0.52 -4.79 -9.68
N MET A 15 -0.23 -3.48 -9.66
CA MET A 15 -1.25 -2.45 -9.42
C MET A 15 -2.36 -2.46 -10.49
N VAL A 16 -1.99 -2.57 -11.77
CA VAL A 16 -2.97 -2.61 -12.87
C VAL A 16 -3.82 -3.87 -12.81
N LEU A 17 -3.22 -5.03 -12.50
CA LEU A 17 -3.94 -6.29 -12.38
C LEU A 17 -4.89 -6.31 -11.18
N GLU A 18 -4.52 -5.67 -10.07
CA GLU A 18 -5.34 -5.60 -8.86
C GLU A 18 -6.67 -4.87 -9.13
N VAL A 19 -6.63 -3.71 -9.80
CA VAL A 19 -7.86 -2.97 -10.13
C VAL A 19 -8.62 -3.59 -11.30
N ALA A 20 -7.94 -4.28 -12.23
CA ALA A 20 -8.57 -4.94 -13.36
C ALA A 20 -9.25 -6.27 -12.99
N ALA A 21 -8.92 -6.85 -11.84
CA ALA A 21 -9.49 -8.10 -11.37
C ALA A 21 -10.99 -7.96 -11.07
N HIS A 22 -11.80 -8.76 -11.74
CA HIS A 22 -13.25 -8.75 -11.62
C HIS A 22 -13.83 -10.18 -11.68
N PRO A 23 -14.91 -10.48 -10.93
CA PRO A 23 -15.60 -9.59 -9.99
C PRO A 23 -14.88 -9.53 -8.63
N LYS A 24 -14.76 -8.33 -8.04
CA LYS A 24 -14.12 -8.15 -6.72
C LYS A 24 -14.99 -7.28 -5.80
N PRO A 25 -15.43 -7.77 -4.63
CA PRO A 25 -16.30 -6.99 -3.75
C PRO A 25 -15.56 -5.84 -3.04
N GLY A 26 -16.27 -4.74 -2.78
CA GLY A 26 -15.91 -3.72 -1.80
C GLY A 26 -15.10 -2.51 -2.29
N ASN A 27 -14.33 -2.64 -3.37
CA ASN A 27 -13.50 -1.56 -3.93
C ASN A 27 -13.77 -1.33 -5.42
N VAL A 28 -13.21 -0.26 -5.99
CA VAL A 28 -13.24 -0.02 -7.45
C VAL A 28 -12.66 -1.23 -8.18
N ASP A 29 -13.37 -1.67 -9.22
CA ASP A 29 -12.91 -2.66 -10.18
C ASP A 29 -13.30 -2.24 -11.61
N ARG A 30 -13.11 -3.13 -12.58
CA ARG A 30 -13.43 -2.87 -14.00
C ARG A 30 -14.88 -2.45 -14.25
N ASP A 31 -15.82 -2.95 -13.46
CA ASP A 31 -17.26 -2.78 -13.70
C ASP A 31 -17.96 -1.95 -12.60
N HIS A 32 -17.23 -1.56 -11.55
CA HIS A 32 -17.76 -0.81 -10.40
C HIS A 32 -16.87 0.38 -10.03
N ASP A 33 -17.41 1.59 -10.23
CA ASP A 33 -16.78 2.85 -9.81
C ASP A 33 -17.39 3.41 -8.51
N PHE A 34 -16.65 4.26 -7.80
CA PHE A 34 -17.21 5.23 -6.86
C PHE A 34 -17.54 6.54 -7.59
N PRO A 35 -18.46 7.38 -7.07
CA PRO A 35 -18.84 8.65 -7.71
C PRO A 35 -17.64 9.56 -8.06
N ASP A 36 -16.63 9.55 -7.19
CA ASP A 36 -15.45 10.40 -7.33
C ASP A 36 -14.20 9.65 -7.78
N THR A 37 -14.21 8.30 -7.80
CA THR A 37 -13.02 7.47 -8.06
C THR A 37 -13.38 6.33 -9.01
N THR A 38 -12.76 6.30 -10.20
CA THR A 38 -13.06 5.32 -11.25
C THR A 38 -11.88 4.43 -11.60
N PHE A 39 -12.12 3.36 -12.34
CA PHE A 39 -11.11 2.47 -12.88
C PHE A 39 -9.96 3.21 -13.61
N GLU A 40 -10.28 4.21 -14.44
CA GLU A 40 -9.27 4.97 -15.18
C GLU A 40 -8.38 5.82 -14.27
N HIS A 41 -8.89 6.28 -13.12
CA HIS A 41 -8.05 6.97 -12.14
C HIS A 41 -6.99 6.03 -11.58
N PHE A 42 -7.32 4.77 -11.30
CA PHE A 42 -6.33 3.77 -10.90
C PHE A 42 -5.32 3.50 -12.02
N LEU A 43 -5.77 3.31 -13.27
CA LEU A 43 -4.83 3.11 -14.40
C LEU A 43 -3.87 4.29 -14.57
N ALA A 44 -4.39 5.52 -14.55
CA ALA A 44 -3.57 6.73 -14.66
C ALA A 44 -2.57 6.84 -13.49
N SER A 45 -3.00 6.51 -12.26
CA SER A 45 -2.12 6.44 -11.10
C SER A 45 -1.01 5.41 -11.30
N ALA A 46 -1.31 4.18 -11.73
CA ALA A 46 -0.31 3.13 -11.90
C ALA A 46 0.70 3.47 -12.99
N VAL A 47 0.25 4.09 -14.09
CA VAL A 47 1.12 4.58 -15.17
C VAL A 47 2.01 5.72 -14.68
N GLY A 48 1.42 6.73 -14.03
CA GLY A 48 2.12 7.94 -13.59
C GLY A 48 3.22 7.67 -12.56
N THR A 49 3.02 6.70 -11.66
CA THR A 49 3.98 6.42 -10.58
C THR A 49 5.19 5.59 -11.00
N TYR A 50 5.24 5.10 -12.24
CA TYR A 50 6.35 4.26 -12.72
C TYR A 50 7.76 4.83 -12.42
N PRO A 51 8.06 6.13 -12.67
CA PRO A 51 9.40 6.67 -12.40
C PRO A 51 9.78 6.57 -10.92
N VAL A 52 8.81 6.72 -10.01
CA VAL A 52 9.04 6.61 -8.56
C VAL A 52 9.29 5.16 -8.15
N LEU A 53 8.55 4.20 -8.71
CA LEU A 53 8.77 2.76 -8.46
C LEU A 53 10.16 2.32 -8.95
N GLU A 54 10.58 2.83 -10.10
CA GLU A 54 11.90 2.58 -10.67
C GLU A 54 13.01 3.23 -9.83
N GLU A 55 12.79 4.41 -9.26
CA GLU A 55 13.72 5.03 -8.31
C GLU A 55 13.78 4.28 -6.96
N ALA A 56 12.65 3.78 -6.47
CA ALA A 56 12.61 2.95 -5.26
C ALA A 56 13.49 1.69 -5.41
N ALA A 57 13.46 1.03 -6.57
CA ALA A 57 14.33 -0.11 -6.84
C ALA A 57 15.83 0.23 -6.90
N ARG A 58 16.22 1.49 -7.11
CA ARG A 58 17.62 1.94 -7.00
C ARG A 58 18.02 2.38 -5.61
N SER A 59 17.05 2.76 -4.80
CA SER A 59 17.26 3.37 -3.50
C SER A 59 17.66 2.35 -2.43
N ARG A 60 18.28 2.85 -1.36
CA ARG A 60 18.67 2.08 -0.17
C ARG A 60 18.14 2.69 1.13
N HIS A 61 17.61 3.90 1.05
CA HIS A 61 17.09 4.72 2.14
C HIS A 61 16.00 5.65 1.57
N GLY A 62 15.28 6.37 2.43
CA GLY A 62 14.29 7.36 1.98
C GLY A 62 12.95 6.74 1.56
N ALA A 63 12.54 5.63 2.19
CA ALA A 63 11.25 4.99 1.91
C ALA A 63 10.07 5.97 2.08
N GLY A 64 10.10 6.82 3.11
CA GLY A 64 9.04 7.79 3.34
C GLY A 64 8.94 8.84 2.23
N ALA A 65 10.10 9.35 1.77
CA ALA A 65 10.16 10.31 0.67
C ALA A 65 9.66 9.71 -0.65
N LEU A 66 9.98 8.43 -0.91
CA LEU A 66 9.49 7.72 -2.08
C LEU A 66 7.98 7.48 -2.01
N ILE A 67 7.43 7.14 -0.83
CA ILE A 67 5.99 6.98 -0.62
C ILE A 67 5.27 8.31 -0.89
N HIS A 68 5.82 9.40 -0.37
CA HIS A 68 5.32 10.74 -0.62
C HIS A 68 5.35 11.09 -2.11
N ALA A 69 6.48 10.88 -2.79
CA ALA A 69 6.60 11.13 -4.22
C ALA A 69 5.62 10.28 -5.05
N ALA A 70 5.37 9.03 -4.67
CA ALA A 70 4.40 8.17 -5.35
C ALA A 70 2.97 8.69 -5.18
N ALA A 71 2.61 9.17 -3.98
CA ALA A 71 1.32 9.80 -3.73
C ALA A 71 1.15 11.09 -4.54
N GLU A 72 2.18 11.95 -4.59
CA GLU A 72 2.17 13.17 -5.41
C GLU A 72 2.02 12.88 -6.90
N GLU A 73 2.81 11.94 -7.44
CA GLU A 73 2.72 11.56 -8.85
C GLU A 73 1.37 10.93 -9.18
N SER A 74 0.80 10.09 -8.30
CA SER A 74 -0.57 9.60 -8.49
C SER A 74 -1.55 10.77 -8.66
N LEU A 75 -1.56 11.74 -7.74
CA LEU A 75 -2.48 12.88 -7.78
C LEU A 75 -2.22 13.84 -8.95
N ARG A 76 -1.02 13.84 -9.54
CA ARG A 76 -0.74 14.62 -10.75
C ARG A 76 -1.40 14.03 -12.00
N TRP A 77 -1.58 12.72 -12.04
CA TRP A 77 -2.09 12.00 -13.21
C TRP A 77 -3.60 11.72 -13.15
N GLN A 78 -4.23 11.85 -11.99
CA GLN A 78 -5.66 11.63 -11.80
C GLN A 78 -6.25 12.54 -10.71
N ARG A 79 -7.59 12.63 -10.66
CA ARG A 79 -8.33 13.54 -9.77
C ARG A 79 -9.32 12.84 -8.83
N GLY A 80 -9.35 11.52 -8.81
CA GLY A 80 -10.23 10.70 -7.98
C GLY A 80 -9.73 10.45 -6.56
N GLY A 81 -8.78 11.23 -6.06
CA GLY A 81 -8.29 11.14 -4.69
C GLY A 81 -7.42 9.91 -4.45
N ASN A 82 -7.67 9.19 -3.35
CA ASN A 82 -6.92 8.00 -2.97
C ASN A 82 -7.23 6.81 -3.89
N THR A 83 -6.25 6.41 -4.68
CA THR A 83 -6.30 5.20 -5.52
C THR A 83 -5.42 4.11 -4.92
N HIS A 84 -4.10 4.32 -4.91
CA HIS A 84 -3.10 3.30 -4.60
C HIS A 84 -2.23 3.62 -3.36
N PHE A 85 -2.64 4.53 -2.47
CA PHE A 85 -1.78 4.94 -1.37
C PHE A 85 -1.25 3.74 -0.57
N GLY A 86 -2.15 2.84 -0.14
CA GLY A 86 -1.75 1.64 0.59
C GLY A 86 -0.82 0.71 -0.21
N ALA A 87 -0.99 0.64 -1.53
CA ALA A 87 -0.09 -0.11 -2.40
C ALA A 87 1.31 0.51 -2.44
N PHE A 88 1.45 1.83 -2.43
CA PHE A 88 2.77 2.49 -2.37
C PHE A 88 3.49 2.15 -1.07
N VAL A 89 2.77 2.17 0.05
CA VAL A 89 3.30 1.84 1.38
C VAL A 89 3.83 0.40 1.44
N LEU A 90 3.19 -0.53 0.73
CA LEU A 90 3.67 -1.92 0.65
C LEU A 90 4.79 -2.11 -0.37
N LEU A 91 4.62 -1.57 -1.58
CA LEU A 91 5.50 -1.87 -2.72
C LEU A 91 6.87 -1.20 -2.63
N ILE A 92 6.96 0.02 -2.10
CA ILE A 92 8.24 0.75 -2.05
C ILE A 92 9.32 0.03 -1.24
N PRO A 93 9.10 -0.39 0.02
CA PRO A 93 10.11 -1.14 0.75
C PRO A 93 10.45 -2.48 0.08
N LEU A 94 9.48 -3.15 -0.56
CA LEU A 94 9.71 -4.39 -1.31
C LEU A 94 10.58 -4.16 -2.55
N LEU A 95 10.36 -3.07 -3.29
CA LEU A 95 11.18 -2.69 -4.45
C LEU A 95 12.61 -2.34 -4.02
N MET A 96 12.75 -1.54 -2.96
CA MET A 96 14.06 -1.22 -2.37
C MET A 96 14.80 -2.49 -1.96
N ALA A 97 14.12 -3.42 -1.28
CA ALA A 97 14.67 -4.71 -0.88
C ALA A 97 15.16 -5.53 -2.08
N ALA A 98 14.30 -5.72 -3.10
CA ALA A 98 14.61 -6.50 -4.29
C ALA A 98 15.75 -5.89 -5.12
N GLY A 99 15.77 -4.57 -5.31
CA GLY A 99 16.81 -3.88 -6.06
C GLY A 99 18.13 -3.73 -5.31
N SER A 100 18.12 -3.96 -4.00
CA SER A 100 19.31 -3.93 -3.14
C SER A 100 19.82 -5.29 -2.70
N ASP A 101 19.11 -6.36 -3.02
CA ASP A 101 19.36 -7.71 -2.50
C ASP A 101 19.48 -7.70 -0.96
N THR A 102 18.64 -6.90 -0.31
CA THR A 102 18.59 -6.75 1.15
C THR A 102 17.24 -7.21 1.65
N PRO A 103 17.15 -7.94 2.79
CA PRO A 103 15.88 -8.29 3.39
C PRO A 103 15.01 -7.06 3.64
N VAL A 104 13.72 -7.14 3.29
CA VAL A 104 12.77 -6.02 3.48
C VAL A 104 12.67 -5.59 4.95
N SER A 105 12.84 -6.53 5.89
CA SER A 105 12.90 -6.24 7.33
C SER A 105 13.99 -5.24 7.68
N LYS A 106 15.16 -5.31 7.02
CA LYS A 106 16.23 -4.35 7.22
C LYS A 106 15.88 -2.99 6.62
N ILE A 107 15.27 -2.96 5.43
CA ILE A 107 14.81 -1.71 4.80
C ILE A 107 13.85 -0.94 5.71
N VAL A 108 12.86 -1.62 6.28
CA VAL A 108 11.87 -0.97 7.14
C VAL A 108 12.46 -0.57 8.50
N LEU A 109 13.29 -1.40 9.14
CA LEU A 109 13.94 -1.08 10.42
C LEU A 109 14.95 0.07 10.33
N ASP A 110 15.59 0.24 9.17
CA ASP A 110 16.56 1.31 8.90
C ASP A 110 15.89 2.64 8.53
N THR A 111 14.54 2.71 8.52
CA THR A 111 13.82 3.97 8.36
C THR A 111 14.16 4.98 9.45
N THR A 112 13.96 6.25 9.12
CA THR A 112 14.36 7.41 9.93
C THR A 112 13.14 8.22 10.36
N SER A 113 13.38 9.23 11.20
CA SER A 113 12.36 10.23 11.52
C SER A 113 12.01 11.12 10.32
N GLU A 114 12.92 11.30 9.36
CA GLU A 114 12.56 12.01 8.13
C GLU A 114 11.64 11.15 7.25
N ASP A 115 11.85 9.84 7.20
CA ASP A 115 10.90 8.93 6.54
C ASP A 115 9.51 9.01 7.19
N ALA A 116 9.44 9.12 8.51
CA ALA A 116 8.18 9.33 9.23
C ALA A 116 7.52 10.65 8.83
N VAL A 117 8.26 11.76 8.78
CA VAL A 117 7.70 13.06 8.38
C VAL A 117 7.19 13.04 6.94
N GLU A 118 7.97 12.50 6.00
CA GLU A 118 7.54 12.41 4.60
C GLU A 118 6.31 11.50 4.44
N PHE A 119 6.23 10.42 5.22
CA PHE A 119 5.06 9.56 5.25
C PHE A 119 3.80 10.29 5.76
N TYR A 120 3.93 11.12 6.80
CA TYR A 120 2.83 11.99 7.26
C TYR A 120 2.38 12.98 6.18
N ARG A 121 3.33 13.59 5.45
CA ARG A 121 3.01 14.48 4.32
C ARG A 121 2.26 13.73 3.23
N ALA A 122 2.69 12.51 2.91
CA ALA A 122 2.05 11.63 1.95
C ALA A 122 0.58 11.35 2.33
N PHE A 123 0.31 11.10 3.62
CA PHE A 123 -1.04 10.93 4.14
C PHE A 123 -1.90 12.18 3.98
N SER A 124 -1.38 13.36 4.31
CA SER A 124 -2.11 14.62 4.20
C SER A 124 -2.55 14.91 2.77
N ILE A 125 -1.70 14.62 1.78
CA ILE A 125 -2.04 14.89 0.36
C ILE A 125 -2.94 13.80 -0.24
N ALA A 126 -2.79 12.54 0.18
CA ALA A 126 -3.56 11.42 -0.37
C ALA A 126 -5.02 11.41 0.09
N ASN A 127 -5.41 12.32 0.99
CA ASN A 127 -6.77 12.45 1.54
C ASN A 127 -7.32 11.10 2.05
N VAL A 128 -6.45 10.31 2.68
CA VAL A 128 -6.83 9.01 3.24
C VAL A 128 -7.75 9.24 4.43
N ARG A 129 -8.92 8.59 4.45
CA ARG A 129 -9.77 8.56 5.66
C ARG A 129 -9.14 7.61 6.66
N ILE A 130 -8.68 8.13 7.79
CA ILE A 130 -8.12 7.33 8.88
C ILE A 130 -9.02 7.50 10.10
N ASP A 131 -9.34 6.39 10.77
CA ASP A 131 -9.86 6.44 12.14
C ASP A 131 -8.75 6.98 13.02
N SER A 132 -8.97 8.15 13.63
CA SER A 132 -7.98 8.90 14.43
C SER A 132 -7.05 7.98 15.24
N VAL A 133 -5.75 8.02 14.94
CA VAL A 133 -4.74 7.33 15.75
C VAL A 133 -4.59 8.14 17.05
N PRO A 134 -4.74 7.53 18.24
CA PRO A 134 -4.47 8.22 19.49
C PRO A 134 -3.01 8.70 19.51
N ASP A 135 -2.80 9.95 19.88
CA ASP A 135 -1.51 10.65 20.13
C ASP A 135 -0.83 11.41 18.98
N PHE A 136 -1.20 11.21 17.72
CA PHE A 136 -0.65 12.00 16.61
C PHE A 136 -1.74 12.38 15.60
N ASP A 137 -2.30 13.56 15.78
CA ASP A 137 -3.30 14.09 14.85
C ASP A 137 -2.60 14.51 13.55
N LEU A 138 -2.98 13.86 12.45
CA LEU A 138 -2.37 14.00 11.11
C LEU A 138 -2.56 15.40 10.50
N GLY A 139 -3.39 16.24 11.14
CA GLY A 139 -3.66 17.62 10.74
C GLY A 139 -2.95 18.69 11.57
N GLU A 140 -2.24 18.34 12.65
CA GLU A 140 -1.54 19.35 13.45
C GLU A 140 -0.20 19.76 12.82
N SER A 141 -0.01 21.08 12.63
CA SER A 141 1.22 21.64 12.07
C SER A 141 2.49 21.35 12.87
N ASN A 142 2.35 20.81 14.09
CA ASN A 142 3.47 20.52 15.00
C ASN A 142 3.85 19.03 15.04
N SER A 143 3.12 18.15 14.35
CA SER A 143 3.38 16.70 14.36
C SER A 143 4.74 16.36 13.75
N ALA A 144 5.11 17.05 12.67
CA ALA A 144 6.40 16.82 11.99
C ALA A 144 7.61 17.22 12.86
N ASP A 145 7.52 18.32 13.59
CA ASP A 145 8.61 18.79 14.45
C ASP A 145 8.77 17.86 15.65
N ARG A 146 7.67 17.45 16.29
CA ARG A 146 7.68 16.45 17.36
C ARG A 146 8.28 15.12 16.92
N ILE A 147 7.89 14.60 15.75
CA ILE A 147 8.46 13.35 15.20
C ILE A 147 9.98 13.45 15.05
N ARG A 148 10.50 14.61 14.59
CA ARG A 148 11.94 14.83 14.47
C ARG A 148 12.64 14.95 15.82
N GLU A 149 12.08 15.75 16.73
CA GLU A 149 12.63 16.00 18.07
C GLU A 149 12.69 14.72 18.90
N ASP A 150 11.64 13.91 18.86
CA ASP A 150 11.53 12.64 19.58
C ASP A 150 12.26 11.49 18.84
N GLY A 151 12.75 11.73 17.62
CA GLY A 151 13.49 10.76 16.82
C GLY A 151 12.66 9.53 16.40
N ILE A 152 11.33 9.69 16.30
CA ILE A 152 10.40 8.59 16.00
C ILE A 152 10.57 8.15 14.56
N LYS A 153 10.92 6.88 14.32
CA LYS A 153 11.10 6.35 12.96
C LYS A 153 9.78 5.96 12.32
N LEU A 154 9.76 5.86 10.99
CA LEU A 154 8.58 5.36 10.27
C LEU A 154 8.17 3.95 10.75
N PHE A 155 9.13 3.06 10.98
CA PHE A 155 8.83 1.74 11.54
C PHE A 155 8.16 1.79 12.92
N ASP A 156 8.56 2.73 13.78
CA ASP A 156 7.95 2.89 15.10
C ASP A 156 6.47 3.30 14.98
N LEU A 157 6.16 4.18 14.02
CA LEU A 157 4.77 4.55 13.70
C LEU A 157 3.95 3.36 13.20
N MET A 158 4.50 2.57 12.27
CA MET A 158 3.83 1.35 11.79
C MET A 158 3.58 0.38 12.96
N LYS A 159 4.53 0.27 13.88
CA LYS A 159 4.38 -0.58 15.07
C LYS A 159 3.25 -0.14 16.00
N LEU A 160 3.02 1.16 16.16
CA LEU A 160 1.89 1.68 16.94
C LEU A 160 0.54 1.33 16.30
N SER A 161 0.49 1.22 14.97
CA SER A 161 -0.75 0.96 14.22
C SER A 161 -0.99 -0.52 13.87
N ALA A 162 0.00 -1.39 14.06
CA ALA A 162 0.00 -2.77 13.56
C ALA A 162 -1.14 -3.67 14.07
N ASP A 163 -1.75 -3.35 15.23
CA ASP A 163 -2.87 -4.13 15.78
C ASP A 163 -4.21 -3.83 15.09
N HIS A 164 -4.33 -2.69 14.42
CA HIS A 164 -5.59 -2.23 13.82
C HIS A 164 -5.47 -1.85 12.34
N ASP A 165 -4.27 -1.73 11.78
CA ASP A 165 -4.06 -1.47 10.36
C ASP A 165 -3.27 -2.61 9.70
N LEU A 166 -3.84 -3.23 8.65
CA LEU A 166 -3.23 -4.39 7.97
C LEU A 166 -1.94 -4.04 7.24
N ILE A 167 -1.80 -2.81 6.72
CA ILE A 167 -0.60 -2.37 6.02
C ILE A 167 0.52 -2.16 7.04
N ALA A 168 0.21 -1.52 8.16
CA ALA A 168 1.12 -1.37 9.27
C ALA A 168 1.54 -2.73 9.86
N ASN A 169 0.61 -3.68 9.94
CA ASN A 169 0.90 -5.04 10.37
C ASN A 169 1.93 -5.72 9.46
N GLU A 170 1.77 -5.62 8.14
CA GLU A 170 2.73 -6.19 7.17
C GLU A 170 4.14 -5.64 7.34
N TRP A 171 4.29 -4.36 7.66
CA TRP A 171 5.59 -3.76 7.95
C TRP A 171 6.26 -4.40 9.16
N VAL A 172 5.49 -4.72 10.21
CA VAL A 172 5.99 -5.30 11.46
C VAL A 172 6.18 -6.81 11.37
N SER A 173 5.32 -7.52 10.63
CA SER A 173 5.37 -8.98 10.46
C SER A 173 6.37 -9.41 9.39
N GLY A 174 6.89 -8.49 8.57
CA GLY A 174 7.84 -8.82 7.51
C GLY A 174 7.16 -9.26 6.22
N PHE A 175 5.99 -8.70 5.93
CA PHE A 175 5.23 -8.90 4.69
C PHE A 175 4.75 -10.36 4.49
N GLU A 176 4.43 -11.05 5.59
CA GLU A 176 4.02 -12.46 5.56
C GLU A 176 2.76 -12.67 4.72
N ARG A 177 1.76 -11.80 4.85
CA ARG A 177 0.50 -11.94 4.09
C ARG A 177 0.74 -11.65 2.62
N THR A 178 1.54 -10.65 2.28
CA THR A 178 1.90 -10.31 0.90
C THR A 178 2.61 -11.48 0.22
N ASN A 179 3.58 -12.11 0.90
CA ASN A 179 4.28 -13.28 0.39
C ASN A 179 3.33 -14.47 0.20
N TRP A 180 2.48 -14.75 1.19
CA TRP A 180 1.47 -15.80 1.09
C TRP A 180 0.49 -15.57 -0.09
N CYS A 181 0.07 -14.32 -0.31
CA CYS A 181 -0.77 -13.97 -1.46
C CYS A 181 -0.04 -14.20 -2.79
N ALA A 182 1.24 -13.82 -2.88
CA ALA A 182 2.04 -14.04 -4.08
C ALA A 182 2.18 -15.53 -4.42
N ASP A 183 2.41 -16.38 -3.41
CA ASP A 183 2.47 -17.84 -3.57
C ASP A 183 1.14 -18.42 -4.03
N LEU A 184 0.02 -17.97 -3.44
CA LEU A 184 -1.32 -18.40 -3.84
C LEU A 184 -1.65 -18.00 -5.28
N ILE A 185 -1.39 -16.75 -5.66
CA ILE A 185 -1.65 -16.27 -7.02
C ILE A 185 -0.81 -17.08 -8.02
N THR A 186 0.47 -17.29 -7.73
CA THR A 186 1.38 -18.07 -8.59
C THR A 186 0.86 -19.49 -8.79
N LYS A 187 0.53 -20.19 -7.70
CA LYS A 187 0.00 -21.56 -7.76
C LYS A 187 -1.34 -21.65 -8.49
N LYS A 188 -2.24 -20.68 -8.27
CA LYS A 188 -3.56 -20.68 -8.94
C LYS A 188 -3.40 -20.40 -10.43
N ALA A 189 -2.52 -19.47 -10.82
CA ALA A 189 -2.28 -19.10 -12.21
C ALA A 189 -1.78 -20.26 -13.10
N ASP A 190 -1.23 -21.33 -12.51
CA ASP A 190 -0.90 -22.58 -13.24
C ASP A 190 -2.15 -23.34 -13.74
N THR A 191 -3.32 -23.08 -13.15
CA THR A 191 -4.55 -23.86 -13.37
C THR A 191 -5.76 -23.02 -13.78
N MET A 192 -5.69 -21.69 -13.66
CA MET A 192 -6.76 -20.77 -14.02
C MET A 192 -6.20 -19.47 -14.61
N SER A 193 -7.09 -18.60 -15.09
CA SER A 193 -6.66 -17.30 -15.60
C SER A 193 -6.05 -16.43 -14.50
N ILE A 194 -5.18 -15.47 -14.86
CA ILE A 194 -4.59 -14.55 -13.88
C ILE A 194 -5.67 -13.75 -13.13
N ASN A 195 -6.77 -13.39 -13.82
CA ASN A 195 -7.91 -12.74 -13.22
C ASN A 195 -8.52 -13.60 -12.10
N ASP A 196 -8.83 -14.86 -12.42
CA ASP A 196 -9.44 -15.78 -11.45
C ASP A 196 -8.50 -16.09 -10.29
N ALA A 197 -7.19 -16.19 -10.56
CA ALA A 197 -6.18 -16.39 -9.52
C ALA A 197 -6.15 -15.22 -8.52
N ILE A 198 -6.23 -13.98 -9.01
CA ILE A 198 -6.29 -12.77 -8.17
C ILE A 198 -7.62 -12.72 -7.41
N VAL A 199 -8.77 -12.88 -8.10
CA VAL A 199 -10.10 -12.83 -7.48
C VAL A 199 -10.25 -13.91 -6.40
N CYS A 200 -9.87 -15.16 -6.68
CA CYS A 200 -9.94 -16.23 -5.69
C CYS A 200 -9.01 -15.99 -4.50
N THR A 201 -7.83 -15.41 -4.72
CA THR A 201 -6.91 -15.07 -3.61
C THR A 201 -7.48 -13.93 -2.77
N PHE A 202 -8.07 -12.91 -3.40
CA PHE A 202 -8.75 -11.82 -2.71
C PHE A 202 -9.93 -12.32 -1.85
N LEU A 203 -10.77 -13.21 -2.38
CA LEU A 203 -11.87 -13.79 -1.61
C LEU A 203 -11.37 -14.64 -0.45
N GLN A 204 -10.27 -15.38 -0.64
CA GLN A 204 -9.66 -16.17 0.44
C GLN A 204 -9.06 -15.25 1.53
N MET A 205 -8.39 -14.17 1.14
CA MET A 205 -7.92 -13.12 2.06
C MET A 205 -9.06 -12.52 2.90
N LEU A 206 -10.20 -12.28 2.26
CA LEU A 206 -11.37 -11.68 2.90
C LEU A 206 -12.01 -12.66 3.90
N ALA A 207 -12.06 -13.95 3.56
CA ALA A 207 -12.57 -15.00 4.44
C ALA A 207 -11.66 -15.26 5.66
N GLU A 208 -10.34 -15.15 5.50
CA GLU A 208 -9.38 -15.43 6.58
C GLU A 208 -9.17 -14.26 7.54
N THR A 209 -9.40 -13.02 7.10
CA THR A 209 -9.18 -11.83 7.95
C THR A 209 -10.18 -10.73 7.62
N PRO A 210 -11.01 -10.29 8.59
CA PRO A 210 -11.93 -9.18 8.42
C PRO A 210 -11.21 -7.91 7.94
N ASP A 211 -11.68 -7.36 6.82
CA ASP A 211 -11.05 -6.22 6.15
C ASP A 211 -11.16 -4.94 7.00
N THR A 212 -10.02 -4.25 7.19
CA THR A 212 -9.93 -3.03 8.02
C THR A 212 -10.60 -1.83 7.38
N PHE A 213 -10.60 -1.71 6.05
CA PHE A 213 -11.31 -0.65 5.35
C PHE A 213 -12.83 -0.85 5.45
N ILE A 214 -13.31 -2.08 5.31
CA ILE A 214 -14.72 -2.42 5.55
C ILE A 214 -15.08 -2.15 7.02
N ARG A 215 -14.21 -2.51 7.97
CA ARG A 215 -14.43 -2.25 9.39
C ARG A 215 -14.53 -0.75 9.70
N THR A 216 -13.62 0.06 9.17
CA THR A 216 -13.60 1.52 9.34
C THR A 216 -14.79 2.19 8.66
N LYS A 217 -15.19 1.72 7.47
CA LYS A 217 -16.27 2.36 6.68
C LYS A 217 -17.68 1.88 7.04
N PHE A 218 -17.83 0.62 7.46
CA PHE A 218 -19.12 -0.04 7.63
C PHE A 218 -19.29 -0.75 8.99
N GLY A 219 -18.29 -0.67 9.87
CA GLY A 219 -18.33 -1.25 11.21
C GLY A 219 -17.86 -2.70 11.29
N ARG A 220 -17.57 -3.15 12.51
CA ARG A 220 -17.03 -4.49 12.81
C ARG A 220 -17.94 -5.62 12.39
N ASP A 221 -19.23 -5.50 12.65
CA ASP A 221 -20.20 -6.58 12.37
C ASP A 221 -20.31 -6.84 10.86
N LYS A 222 -20.27 -5.79 10.04
CA LYS A 222 -20.26 -5.92 8.58
C LYS A 222 -18.95 -6.49 8.04
N SER A 223 -17.83 -6.14 8.66
CA SER A 223 -16.52 -6.70 8.33
C SER A 223 -16.45 -8.20 8.62
N ILE A 224 -17.05 -8.67 9.72
CA ILE A 224 -17.16 -10.10 10.05
C ILE A 224 -18.15 -10.81 9.12
N GLU A 225 -19.33 -10.25 8.87
CA GLU A 225 -20.35 -10.84 7.98
C GLU A 225 -19.82 -11.07 6.56
N ILE A 226 -18.96 -10.19 6.06
CA ILE A 226 -18.37 -10.32 4.71
C ILE A 226 -17.24 -11.37 4.68
N SER A 227 -16.67 -11.70 5.85
CA SER A 227 -15.66 -12.75 6.01
C SER A 227 -16.24 -14.16 6.22
N GLU A 228 -17.54 -14.29 6.47
CA GLU A 228 -18.26 -15.58 6.62
C GLU A 228 -18.88 -16.05 5.29
#